data_AF-A0A2N4YNU1-F1
#
_entry.id   AF-A0A2N4YNU1-F1
#
_cell.length_a   1.000
_cell.length_b   1.000
_cell.length_c   1.000
_cell.angle_alpha   90.00
_cell.angle_beta   90.00
_cell.angle_gamma   90.00
#
_symmetry.space_group_name_H-M   'P 1'
#
loop_
_entity.id
_entity.type
_entity.pdbx_description
1 polymer ?
#
loop_
_entity_poly.entity_id
_entity_poly.type
_entity_poly.pdbx_seq_one_letter_code
_entity_poly.pdbx_strand_id
1 'polypeptide(L)'
;MRRVRYFLLALLVAILAALAGGYYWLHSGNPDALRKIVLQQCVPHQQQQQNPSPCAEVNLKGGYVLFKDRNGPLQYLLMPTYRVNGTESPLLLDPLTPNFFWQAW
;
A
#
# COMPACT_ATOMS: atom_id res chain seq x y z
N MET A 1 -16.65 -46.16 -20.55
CA MET A 1 -15.63 -45.96 -19.49
C MET A 1 -14.56 -44.90 -19.82
N ARG A 2 -13.95 -44.87 -21.02
CA ARG A 2 -12.91 -43.88 -21.38
C ARG A 2 -13.40 -42.42 -21.36
N ARG A 3 -14.57 -42.12 -21.94
CA ARG A 3 -15.16 -40.76 -21.95
C ARG A 3 -15.44 -40.22 -20.54
N VAL A 4 -15.99 -41.05 -19.65
CA VAL A 4 -16.26 -40.67 -18.25
C VAL A 4 -14.97 -40.32 -17.50
N ARG A 5 -13.88 -41.07 -17.73
CA ARG A 5 -12.56 -40.74 -17.14
C ARG A 5 -12.04 -39.39 -17.60
N TYR A 6 -12.18 -39.04 -18.88
CA TYR A 6 -11.76 -37.72 -19.38
C TYR A 6 -12.61 -36.58 -18.80
N PHE A 7 -13.93 -36.79 -18.66
CA PHE A 7 -14.80 -35.81 -18.00
C PHE A 7 -14.42 -35.60 -16.52
N LEU A 8 -14.13 -36.68 -15.78
CA LEU A 8 -13.68 -36.58 -14.39
C LEU A 8 -12.33 -35.86 -14.27
N LEU A 9 -11.39 -36.15 -15.18
CA LEU A 9 -10.09 -35.45 -15.21
C LEU A 9 -10.26 -33.96 -15.54
N ALA A 10 -11.08 -33.61 -16.53
CA ALA A 10 -11.34 -32.22 -16.88
C ALA A 10 -11.97 -31.44 -15.72
N LEU A 11 -12.92 -32.06 -15.01
CA LEU A 11 -13.59 -31.45 -13.86
C LEU A 11 -12.62 -31.26 -12.68
N LEU A 12 -11.74 -32.22 -12.44
CA LEU A 12 -10.70 -32.11 -11.40
C LEU A 12 -9.70 -30.98 -11.73
N VAL A 13 -9.28 -30.86 -12.99
CA VAL A 13 -8.41 -29.76 -13.44
C VAL A 13 -9.10 -28.40 -13.27
N ALA A 14 -10.39 -28.29 -13.62
CA ALA A 14 -11.14 -27.04 -13.44
C ALA A 14 -11.25 -26.61 -11.97
N ILE A 15 -11.49 -27.57 -11.06
CA ILE A 15 -11.52 -27.30 -9.61
C ILE A 15 -10.15 -26.82 -9.13
N LEU A 16 -9.07 -27.49 -9.52
CA LEU A 16 -7.71 -27.09 -9.12
C LEU A 16 -7.35 -25.69 -9.64
N ALA A 17 -7.72 -25.36 -10.87
CA ALA A 17 -7.49 -24.03 -11.43
C ALA A 17 -8.27 -22.95 -10.67
N ALA A 18 -9.53 -23.21 -10.30
CA ALA A 18 -10.34 -22.27 -9.52
C ALA A 18 -9.75 -22.07 -8.11
N LEU A 19 -9.30 -23.14 -7.45
CA LEU A 19 -8.66 -23.05 -6.13
C LEU A 19 -7.35 -22.27 -6.18
N ALA A 20 -6.50 -22.54 -7.18
CA ALA A 20 -5.24 -21.82 -7.36
C ALA A 20 -5.47 -20.34 -7.68
N GLY A 21 -6.43 -20.01 -8.56
CA GLY A 21 -6.78 -18.64 -8.91
C GLY A 21 -7.37 -17.87 -7.72
N GLY A 22 -8.26 -18.49 -6.96
CA GLY A 22 -8.83 -17.90 -5.74
C GLY A 22 -7.77 -17.64 -4.67
N TYR A 23 -6.87 -18.59 -4.45
CA TYR A 23 -5.76 -18.44 -3.50
C TYR A 23 -4.83 -17.28 -3.90
N TYR A 24 -4.47 -17.20 -5.18
CA TYR A 24 -3.62 -16.14 -5.71
C TYR A 24 -4.25 -14.75 -5.56
N TRP A 25 -5.54 -14.62 -5.84
CA TRP A 25 -6.26 -13.36 -5.70
C TRP A 25 -6.31 -12.87 -4.25
N LEU A 26 -6.61 -13.77 -3.31
CA LEU A 26 -6.66 -13.44 -1.87
C LEU A 26 -5.29 -13.10 -1.28
N HIS A 27 -4.21 -13.69 -1.80
CA HIS A 27 -2.83 -13.40 -1.37
C HIS A 27 -2.16 -12.28 -2.16
N SER A 28 -2.84 -11.68 -3.15
CA SER A 28 -2.29 -10.53 -3.85
C SER A 28 -2.18 -9.35 -2.88
N GLY A 29 -0.99 -8.75 -2.80
CA GLY A 29 -0.76 -7.58 -1.95
C GLY A 29 -1.60 -6.39 -2.42
N ASN A 30 -2.08 -5.57 -1.48
CA ASN A 30 -2.80 -4.34 -1.81
C ASN A 30 -1.79 -3.21 -2.10
N PRO A 31 -1.62 -2.76 -3.35
CA PRO A 31 -0.65 -1.72 -3.71
C PRO A 31 -0.98 -0.36 -3.08
N ASP A 32 -2.24 -0.11 -2.72
CA ASP A 32 -2.68 1.14 -2.09
C ASP A 32 -2.71 1.07 -0.56
N ALA A 33 -2.18 0.02 0.07
CA ALA A 33 -2.24 -0.15 1.52
C ALA A 33 -1.64 1.03 2.29
N LEU A 34 -0.40 1.43 1.97
CA LEU A 34 0.26 2.57 2.60
C LEU A 34 -0.50 3.87 2.36
N ARG A 35 -0.93 4.11 1.12
CA ARG A 35 -1.72 5.28 0.75
C ARG A 35 -3.01 5.38 1.56
N LYS A 36 -3.74 4.27 1.73
CA LYS A 36 -4.96 4.23 2.55
C LYS A 36 -4.67 4.57 4.00
N ILE A 37 -3.60 4.01 4.59
CA ILE A 37 -3.21 4.32 5.97
C ILE A 37 -2.91 5.81 6.13
N VAL A 38 -2.07 6.38 5.26
CA VAL A 38 -1.66 7.79 5.36
C VAL A 38 -2.86 8.73 5.17
N LEU A 39 -3.60 8.57 4.08
CA LEU A 39 -4.63 9.53 3.68
C LEU A 39 -5.97 9.34 4.41
N GLN A 40 -6.28 8.13 4.87
CA GLN A 40 -7.58 7.83 5.49
C GLN A 40 -7.50 7.64 7.01
N GLN A 41 -6.30 7.49 7.57
CA GLN A 41 -6.11 7.31 9.01
C GLN A 41 -5.20 8.40 9.58
N CYS A 42 -3.91 8.41 9.23
CA CYS A 42 -2.95 9.34 9.85
C CYS A 42 -3.33 10.81 9.67
N VAL A 43 -3.62 11.24 8.43
CA VAL A 43 -3.98 12.64 8.14
C VAL A 43 -5.30 13.04 8.81
N PRO A 44 -6.42 12.30 8.66
CA PRO A 44 -7.67 12.62 9.34
C PRO A 44 -7.56 12.62 10.87
N HIS A 45 -6.87 11.64 11.47
CA HIS A 45 -6.68 11.58 12.91
C HIS A 45 -5.88 12.78 13.43
N GLN A 46 -4.82 13.18 12.70
CA GLN A 46 -4.06 14.37 13.06
C GLN A 46 -4.92 15.64 12.97
N GLN A 47 -5.73 15.79 11.92
CA GLN A 47 -6.57 16.96 11.71
C GLN A 47 -7.69 17.08 12.75
N GLN A 48 -8.32 15.96 13.11
CA GLN A 48 -9.52 15.96 13.95
C GLN A 48 -9.21 15.80 15.44
N GLN A 49 -8.18 15.01 15.76
CA GLN A 49 -7.90 14.57 17.14
C GLN A 49 -6.50 14.95 17.59
N GLN A 50 -5.69 15.61 16.73
CA GLN A 50 -4.27 15.90 17.00
C GLN A 50 -3.47 14.63 17.35
N ASN A 51 -3.89 13.49 16.81
CA ASN A 51 -3.27 12.19 17.06
C ASN A 51 -2.71 11.62 15.75
N PRO A 52 -1.39 11.38 15.64
CA PRO A 52 -0.79 10.89 14.40
C PRO A 52 -1.00 9.39 14.18
N SER A 53 -1.44 8.63 15.19
CA SER A 53 -1.58 7.17 15.12
C SER A 53 -2.47 6.74 13.94
N PRO A 54 -2.07 5.74 13.12
CA PRO A 54 -0.96 4.80 13.34
C PRO A 54 0.42 5.27 12.88
N CYS A 55 0.55 6.49 12.34
CA CYS A 55 1.83 7.08 12.01
C CYS A 55 2.55 7.54 13.29
N ALA A 56 3.89 7.59 13.24
CA ALA A 56 4.70 8.14 14.32
C ALA A 56 4.61 9.66 14.37
N GLU A 57 4.54 10.30 13.20
CA GLU A 57 4.38 11.75 13.05
C GLU A 57 3.54 12.09 11.81
N VAL A 58 2.79 13.18 11.88
CA VAL A 58 2.07 13.78 10.75
C VAL A 58 2.34 15.28 10.73
N ASN A 59 3.10 15.74 9.75
CA ASN A 59 3.41 17.16 9.55
C ASN A 59 2.64 17.71 8.35
N LEU A 60 1.44 18.22 8.61
CA LEU A 60 0.55 18.75 7.57
C LEU A 60 1.12 19.98 6.86
N LYS A 61 1.91 20.81 7.56
CA LYS A 61 2.54 22.01 6.97
C LYS A 61 3.71 21.64 6.06
N GLY A 62 4.50 20.65 6.47
CA GLY A 62 5.60 20.09 5.68
C GLY A 62 5.12 19.13 4.57
N GLY A 63 3.87 18.70 4.61
CA GLY A 63 3.26 17.83 3.61
C GLY A 63 3.70 16.37 3.69
N TYR A 64 4.13 15.88 4.86
CA TYR A 64 4.62 14.51 5.02
C TYR A 64 4.13 13.83 6.31
N VAL A 65 4.28 12.50 6.35
CA VAL A 65 4.12 11.66 7.53
C VAL A 65 5.34 10.78 7.73
N LEU A 66 5.61 10.41 8.97
CA LEU A 66 6.59 9.39 9.34
C LEU A 66 5.85 8.14 9.80
N PHE A 67 6.09 7.02 9.13
CA PHE A 67 5.41 5.74 9.40
C PHE A 67 6.43 4.67 9.74
N LYS A 68 6.23 3.94 10.85
CA LYS A 68 7.12 2.84 11.24
C LYS A 68 6.92 1.66 10.27
N ASP A 69 7.99 1.24 9.61
CA ASP A 69 7.94 0.06 8.74
C ASP A 69 7.74 -1.21 9.58
N ARG A 70 7.07 -2.21 9.02
CA ARG A 70 6.93 -3.53 9.65
C ARG A 70 8.24 -4.33 9.57
N ASN A 71 9.07 -4.04 8.58
CA ASN A 71 10.35 -4.68 8.33
C ASN A 71 11.47 -3.82 8.94
N GLY A 72 12.31 -4.43 9.77
CA GLY A 72 13.44 -3.75 10.41
C GLY A 72 13.08 -3.05 11.73
N PRO A 73 13.94 -3.14 12.76
CA PRO A 73 13.62 -2.61 14.09
C PRO A 73 13.54 -1.08 14.12
N LEU A 74 14.31 -0.40 13.29
CA LEU A 74 14.46 1.07 13.28
C LEU A 74 14.08 1.72 11.95
N GLN A 75 13.53 0.94 11.00
CA GLN A 75 13.16 1.47 9.69
C GLN A 75 11.87 2.28 9.76
N TYR A 76 11.90 3.48 9.19
CA TYR A 76 10.75 4.36 9.00
C TYR A 76 10.61 4.75 7.53
N LEU A 77 9.38 5.06 7.15
CA LEU A 77 9.02 5.52 5.82
C LEU A 77 8.51 6.95 5.92
N LEU A 78 9.09 7.85 5.11
CA LEU A 78 8.55 9.18 4.88
C LEU A 78 7.64 9.12 3.65
N MET A 79 6.39 9.58 3.81
CA MET A 79 5.40 9.59 2.73
C MET A 79 4.65 10.92 2.71
N PRO A 80 4.22 11.40 1.53
CA PRO A 80 3.47 12.66 1.43
C PRO A 80 2.06 12.54 2.02
N THR A 81 1.53 13.64 2.53
CA THR A 81 0.13 13.75 3.00
C THR A 81 -0.88 13.93 1.85
N TYR A 82 -0.42 13.81 0.61
CA TYR A 82 -1.20 13.92 -0.61
C TYR A 82 -0.71 12.90 -1.65
N ARG A 83 -1.44 12.74 -2.76
CA ARG A 83 -1.18 11.66 -3.71
C ARG A 83 0.04 11.94 -4.59
N VAL A 84 1.12 11.23 -4.30
CA VAL A 84 2.27 10.99 -5.20
C VAL A 84 2.34 9.48 -5.44
N ASN A 85 2.48 9.03 -6.69
CA ASN A 85 2.51 7.59 -7.00
C ASN A 85 3.89 6.97 -6.78
N GLY A 86 4.95 7.75 -7.02
CA GLY A 86 6.32 7.29 -6.92
C GLY A 86 7.25 8.26 -7.64
N THR A 87 8.44 7.78 -7.98
CA THR A 87 9.48 8.53 -8.71
C THR A 87 9.04 9.02 -10.09
N GLU A 88 8.02 8.38 -10.66
CA GLU A 88 7.43 8.72 -11.95
C GLU A 88 6.46 9.92 -11.89
N SER A 89 6.14 10.42 -10.70
CA SER A 89 5.16 11.50 -10.55
C SER A 89 5.70 12.83 -11.11
N PRO A 90 4.98 13.50 -12.01
CA PRO A 90 5.42 14.80 -12.54
C PRO A 90 5.46 15.90 -11.47
N LEU A 91 4.75 15.71 -10.35
CA LEU A 91 4.81 16.63 -9.20
C LEU A 91 6.24 16.75 -8.66
N LEU A 92 7.07 15.73 -8.77
CA LEU A 92 8.44 15.76 -8.28
C LEU A 92 9.36 16.68 -9.11
N LEU A 93 8.90 17.13 -10.28
CA LEU A 93 9.61 18.10 -11.13
C LEU A 93 9.19 19.55 -10.84
N ASP A 94 8.13 19.76 -10.06
CA ASP A 94 7.69 21.09 -9.65
C ASP A 94 8.64 21.63 -8.56
N PRO A 95 9.29 22.80 -8.76
CA PRO A 95 10.17 23.39 -7.76
C PRO A 95 9.46 23.78 -6.45
N LEU A 96 8.13 23.87 -6.44
CA LEU A 96 7.32 24.11 -5.24
C LEU A 96 7.01 22.83 -4.46
N THR A 97 7.26 21.64 -5.03
CA THR A 97 7.09 20.38 -4.31
C THR A 97 8.11 20.28 -3.18
N PRO A 98 7.69 19.89 -1.96
CA PRO A 98 8.60 19.68 -0.85
C PRO A 98 9.73 18.70 -1.18
N ASN A 99 10.94 19.02 -0.72
CA ASN A 99 12.07 18.13 -0.88
C ASN A 99 11.97 16.97 0.13
N PHE A 100 11.34 15.86 -0.28
CA PHE A 100 11.14 14.69 0.56
C PHE A 100 12.45 14.02 1.01
N PHE A 101 13.51 14.09 0.22
CA PHE A 101 14.83 13.59 0.63
C PHE A 101 15.42 14.40 1.77
N TRP A 102 15.28 15.73 1.72
CA TRP A 102 15.69 16.60 2.81
C TRP A 102 14.84 16.41 4.07
N GLN A 103 13.54 16.17 3.92
CA GLN A 103 12.66 15.88 5.06
C GLN A 103 12.95 14.52 5.72
N ALA A 104 13.51 13.57 4.97
CA ALA A 104 13.84 12.25 5.47
C ALA A 104 15.23 12.17 6.14
N TRP A 105 16.06 13.20 5.97
CA TRP A 105 17.41 13.31 6.51
C TRP A 105 17.41 13.97 7.88
#